data_AF-A0A7C2CLJ1-F1
#
_entry.id   AF-A0A7C2CLJ1-F1
#
_cell.length_a   1.000
_cell.length_b   1.000
_cell.length_c   1.000
_cell.angle_alpha   90.00
_cell.angle_beta   90.00
_cell.angle_gamma   90.00
#
_symmetry.space_group_name_H-M   'P 1'
#
loop_
_entity.id
_entity.type
_entity.pdbx_description
1 polymer ?
#
loop_
_entity_poly.entity_id
_entity_poly.type
_entity_poly.pdbx_seq_one_letter_code
_entity_poly.pdbx_strand_id
1 'polypeptide(L)'
;MKIERKIEIKIKKVFEAVLKSLKLNIKETLLAYFLLALLFCTPMHATIAVLNGLTHEFKVTPGQTYEGVIILKNTEETPQKARIYQTDYSFNAQGQKFFPPPGTNPRSNSGWISFHPLYDLPPQATLEIKFKIMVPADPSLKGTYWSLLMVEQTPTLVRPATSLAGKEPSLSLNQIVRYGIQIITHIGETGERKIRIVNSRLVNQEGKYELQLVVENIGERCLVPDLSLQLFNQKGEQIGQFAGGRWRLYPQTSALYQVNLGSFPENKYKALILLDNHDDHVFAAQVNLNLSLAEPGGSLARKNEK
;
A
#
# COMPACT_ATOMS: atom_id res chain seq x y z
N MET A 1 32.87 -6.19 -27.30
CA MET A 1 32.20 -5.41 -28.39
C MET A 1 32.08 -6.12 -29.75
N LYS A 2 33.15 -6.50 -30.48
CA LYS A 2 33.01 -7.13 -31.83
C LYS A 2 32.54 -8.59 -31.82
N ILE A 3 32.80 -9.33 -30.74
CA ILE A 3 32.46 -10.76 -30.61
C ILE A 3 31.00 -10.93 -30.14
N GLU A 4 30.55 -10.14 -29.15
CA GLU A 4 29.16 -10.13 -28.68
C GLU A 4 28.19 -9.79 -29.82
N ARG A 5 28.51 -8.77 -30.63
CA ARG A 5 27.70 -8.38 -31.80
C ARG A 5 27.58 -9.51 -32.84
N LYS A 6 28.63 -10.33 -33.01
CA LYS A 6 28.60 -11.49 -33.91
C LYS A 6 27.75 -12.63 -33.34
N ILE A 7 27.79 -12.86 -32.03
CA ILE A 7 26.98 -13.87 -31.36
C ILE A 7 25.50 -13.47 -31.42
N GLU A 8 25.18 -12.22 -31.14
CA GLU A 8 23.82 -11.67 -31.18
C GLU A 8 23.19 -11.76 -32.58
N ILE A 9 23.96 -11.39 -33.63
CA ILE A 9 23.51 -11.52 -35.03
C ILE A 9 23.30 -13.00 -35.41
N LYS A 10 24.16 -13.91 -34.92
CA LYS A 10 24.07 -15.34 -35.23
C LYS A 10 22.86 -15.99 -34.52
N ILE A 11 22.60 -15.61 -33.26
CA ILE A 11 21.41 -16.05 -32.52
C ILE A 11 20.14 -15.54 -33.20
N LYS A 12 20.10 -14.27 -33.59
CA LYS A 12 18.93 -13.67 -34.26
C LYS A 12 18.62 -14.34 -35.60
N LYS A 13 19.63 -14.65 -36.41
CA LYS A 13 19.47 -15.40 -37.66
C LYS A 13 19.01 -16.84 -37.47
N VAL A 14 19.54 -17.53 -36.45
CA VAL A 14 19.10 -18.90 -36.13
C VAL A 14 17.66 -18.89 -35.64
N PHE A 15 17.30 -17.93 -34.78
CA PHE A 15 15.95 -17.79 -34.26
C PHE A 15 14.94 -17.46 -35.37
N GLU A 16 15.26 -16.52 -36.28
CA GLU A 16 14.43 -16.22 -37.45
C GLU A 16 14.30 -17.42 -38.40
N ALA A 17 15.38 -18.17 -38.64
CA ALA A 17 15.34 -19.34 -39.51
C ALA A 17 14.47 -20.47 -38.92
N VAL A 18 14.55 -20.69 -37.60
CA VAL A 18 13.70 -21.66 -36.89
C VAL A 18 12.23 -21.24 -36.96
N LEU A 19 11.92 -19.97 -36.69
CA LEU A 19 10.57 -19.40 -36.81
C LEU A 19 9.98 -19.52 -38.22
N LYS A 20 10.80 -19.36 -39.27
CA LYS A 20 10.36 -19.49 -40.66
C LYS A 20 10.17 -20.93 -41.12
N SER A 21 10.92 -21.87 -40.54
CA SER A 21 10.85 -23.31 -40.86
C SER A 21 9.62 -24.01 -40.26
N LEU A 22 9.08 -23.43 -39.19
CA LEU A 22 7.85 -23.87 -38.57
C LEU A 22 6.68 -23.18 -39.29
N LYS A 23 5.89 -23.91 -40.07
CA LYS A 23 4.66 -23.40 -40.73
C LYS A 23 3.55 -23.13 -39.71
N LEU A 24 3.83 -22.32 -38.70
CA LEU A 24 2.91 -22.04 -37.61
C LEU A 24 1.94 -20.94 -38.05
N ASN A 25 0.63 -21.23 -38.01
CA ASN A 25 -0.39 -20.22 -38.24
C ASN A 25 -0.43 -19.23 -37.06
N ILE A 26 -1.02 -18.03 -37.25
CA ILE A 26 -1.07 -16.95 -36.25
C ILE A 26 -1.54 -17.44 -34.86
N LYS A 27 -2.51 -18.37 -34.81
CA LYS A 27 -2.98 -18.98 -33.56
C LYS A 27 -1.88 -19.75 -32.83
N GLU A 28 -1.04 -20.45 -33.56
CA GLU A 28 0.06 -21.27 -33.02
C GLU A 28 1.25 -20.37 -32.63
N THR A 29 1.47 -19.26 -33.33
CA THR A 29 2.45 -18.22 -32.93
C THR A 29 2.02 -17.52 -31.64
N LEU A 30 0.74 -17.16 -31.50
CA LEU A 30 0.18 -16.59 -30.27
C LEU A 30 0.23 -17.57 -29.10
N LEU A 31 -0.04 -18.85 -29.35
CA LEU A 31 0.08 -19.91 -28.34
C LEU A 31 1.55 -20.09 -27.90
N ALA A 32 2.50 -20.07 -28.83
CA ALA A 32 3.92 -20.13 -28.50
C ALA A 32 4.37 -18.92 -27.68
N TYR A 33 3.87 -17.71 -27.99
CA TYR A 33 4.16 -16.51 -27.22
C TYR A 33 3.52 -16.54 -25.82
N PHE A 34 2.31 -17.08 -25.70
CA PHE A 34 1.63 -17.30 -24.43
C PHE A 34 2.35 -18.33 -23.54
N LEU A 35 2.78 -19.46 -24.12
CA LEU A 35 3.58 -20.48 -23.43
C LEU A 35 4.96 -19.95 -23.03
N LEU A 36 5.57 -19.10 -23.87
CA LEU A 36 6.82 -18.43 -23.56
C LEU A 36 6.64 -17.39 -22.43
N ALA A 37 5.53 -16.66 -22.42
CA ALA A 37 5.20 -15.72 -21.34
C ALA A 37 4.95 -16.44 -20.00
N LEU A 38 4.35 -17.64 -20.02
CA LEU A 38 4.20 -18.49 -18.84
C LEU A 38 5.55 -18.94 -18.26
N LEU A 39 6.59 -19.13 -19.09
CA LEU A 39 7.95 -19.48 -18.65
C LEU A 39 8.69 -18.33 -17.95
N PHE A 40 8.26 -17.08 -18.13
CA PHE A 40 8.84 -15.90 -17.46
C PHE A 40 8.08 -15.49 -16.19
N CYS A 41 7.07 -16.26 -15.78
CA CYS A 41 6.37 -16.03 -14.52
C CYS A 41 7.21 -16.64 -13.38
N THR A 42 8.28 -15.96 -12.96
CA THR A 42 9.01 -16.40 -11.76
C THR A 42 8.14 -16.10 -10.54
N PRO A 43 7.77 -17.12 -9.74
CA PRO A 43 7.02 -16.90 -8.51
C PRO A 43 7.78 -15.95 -7.58
N MET A 44 7.10 -14.88 -7.18
CA MET A 44 7.61 -13.94 -6.18
C MET A 44 7.50 -14.64 -4.81
N HIS A 45 8.54 -15.35 -4.40
CA HIS A 45 8.55 -16.04 -3.11
C HIS A 45 8.90 -15.06 -1.99
N ALA A 46 7.98 -14.86 -1.06
CA ALA A 46 8.30 -14.24 0.21
C ALA A 46 8.69 -15.35 1.19
N THR A 47 9.93 -15.30 1.68
CA THR A 47 10.52 -16.33 2.55
C THR A 47 9.95 -16.36 3.97
N ILE A 48 9.49 -15.22 4.45
CA ILE A 48 8.80 -15.08 5.74
C ILE A 48 7.41 -14.54 5.44
N ALA A 49 6.37 -15.08 6.09
CA ALA A 49 4.99 -14.61 6.00
C ALA A 49 4.47 -14.18 7.38
N VAL A 50 3.61 -13.16 7.42
CA VAL A 50 2.90 -12.72 8.63
C VAL A 50 1.46 -13.25 8.55
N LEU A 51 1.06 -14.11 9.49
CA LEU A 51 -0.20 -14.87 9.39
C LEU A 51 -1.41 -14.17 10.01
N ASN A 52 -1.21 -13.30 11.01
CA ASN A 52 -2.31 -12.65 11.74
C ASN A 52 -2.53 -11.18 11.33
N GLY A 53 -2.22 -10.86 10.08
CA GLY A 53 -2.45 -9.53 9.49
C GLY A 53 -1.32 -8.53 9.73
N LEU A 54 -1.44 -7.37 9.10
CA LEU A 54 -0.46 -6.27 9.17
C LEU A 54 -0.98 -5.08 9.98
N THR A 55 -2.00 -5.29 10.81
CA THR A 55 -2.63 -4.24 11.62
C THR A 55 -3.15 -4.84 12.91
N HIS A 56 -2.66 -4.31 14.03
CA HIS A 56 -3.09 -4.64 15.38
C HIS A 56 -3.56 -3.37 16.06
N GLU A 57 -4.82 -3.35 16.48
CA GLU A 57 -5.46 -2.22 17.14
C GLU A 57 -5.71 -2.53 18.61
N PHE A 58 -5.37 -1.60 19.48
CA PHE A 58 -5.52 -1.72 20.92
C PHE A 58 -6.25 -0.50 21.46
N LYS A 59 -7.36 -0.71 22.18
CA LYS A 59 -7.94 0.31 23.04
C LYS A 59 -7.23 0.26 24.39
N VAL A 60 -6.58 1.36 24.75
CA VAL A 60 -5.66 1.40 25.88
C VAL A 60 -5.99 2.52 26.88
N THR A 61 -5.53 2.34 28.11
CA THR A 61 -5.62 3.30 29.21
C THR A 61 -4.22 3.76 29.61
N PRO A 62 -4.00 5.07 29.88
CA PRO A 62 -2.71 5.56 30.37
C PRO A 62 -2.22 4.79 31.60
N GLY A 63 -0.92 4.49 31.65
CA GLY A 63 -0.26 3.75 32.73
C GLY A 63 -0.46 2.23 32.72
N GLN A 64 -1.27 1.68 31.80
CA GLN A 64 -1.47 0.23 31.67
C GLN A 64 -0.49 -0.41 30.67
N THR A 65 -0.26 -1.71 30.86
CA THR A 65 0.53 -2.54 29.94
C THR A 65 -0.37 -3.53 29.21
N TYR A 66 -0.15 -3.69 27.90
CA TYR A 66 -0.85 -4.64 27.05
C TYR A 66 0.16 -5.57 26.39
N GLU A 67 -0.27 -6.78 26.04
CA GLU A 67 0.53 -7.74 25.28
C GLU A 67 -0.09 -7.95 23.90
N GLY A 68 0.76 -8.12 22.89
CA GLY A 68 0.37 -8.45 21.54
C GLY A 68 1.23 -9.58 20.97
N VAL A 69 0.74 -10.21 19.91
CA VAL A 69 1.41 -11.31 19.24
C VAL A 69 1.45 -11.05 17.73
N ILE A 70 2.60 -11.27 17.12
CA ILE A 70 2.78 -11.37 15.67
C ILE A 70 3.08 -12.83 15.34
N ILE A 71 2.38 -13.40 14.37
CA ILE A 71 2.59 -14.80 13.96
C ILE A 71 3.42 -14.80 12.68
N LEU A 72 4.67 -15.25 12.77
CA LEU A 72 5.54 -15.43 11.61
C LEU A 72 5.55 -16.89 11.16
N LYS A 73 5.57 -17.10 9.85
CA LYS A 73 5.81 -18.39 9.23
C LYS A 73 7.02 -18.32 8.32
N ASN A 74 7.96 -19.23 8.51
CA ASN A 74 8.95 -19.54 7.49
C ASN A 74 8.28 -20.40 6.41
N THR A 75 8.28 -19.94 5.17
CA THR A 75 7.69 -20.68 4.04
C THR A 75 8.70 -21.55 3.31
N GLU A 76 9.98 -21.46 3.70
CA GLU A 76 11.09 -22.18 3.08
C GLU A 76 11.41 -23.48 3.83
N GLU A 77 12.03 -24.41 3.09
CA GLU A 77 12.63 -25.64 3.63
C GLU A 77 13.98 -25.40 4.32
N THR A 78 14.47 -24.16 4.32
CA THR A 78 15.74 -23.77 4.95
C THR A 78 15.48 -22.84 6.14
N PRO A 79 16.33 -22.89 7.19
CA PRO A 79 16.16 -22.00 8.34
C PRO A 79 16.37 -20.54 7.93
N GLN A 80 15.57 -19.66 8.52
CA GLN A 80 15.58 -18.22 8.23
C GLN A 80 15.84 -17.41 9.50
N LYS A 81 16.32 -16.18 9.32
CA LYS A 81 16.46 -15.22 10.42
C LYS A 81 15.57 -14.02 10.17
N ALA A 82 14.60 -13.81 11.05
CA ALA A 82 13.77 -12.62 11.03
C ALA A 82 14.43 -11.53 11.88
N ARG A 83 14.60 -10.35 11.29
CA ARG A 83 14.94 -9.13 12.01
C ARG A 83 13.69 -8.27 12.15
N ILE A 84 13.42 -7.87 13.38
CA ILE A 84 12.36 -6.94 13.72
C ILE A 84 12.98 -5.63 14.18
N TYR A 85 12.49 -4.54 13.63
CA TYR A 85 12.85 -3.19 14.03
C TYR A 85 11.62 -2.29 13.93
N GLN A 86 11.73 -1.05 14.39
CA GLN A 86 10.60 -0.14 14.45
C GLN A 86 10.86 1.11 13.62
N THR A 87 9.81 1.62 12.98
CA THR A 87 9.80 2.94 12.35
C THR A 87 8.50 3.64 12.69
N ASP A 88 8.49 4.96 12.56
CA ASP A 88 7.22 5.68 12.46
C ASP A 88 6.63 5.54 11.06
N TYR A 89 5.41 6.02 10.87
CA TYR A 89 4.71 5.92 9.60
C TYR A 89 3.79 7.11 9.34
N SER A 90 3.86 7.63 8.13
CA SER A 90 2.90 8.60 7.62
C SER A 90 2.76 8.46 6.10
N PHE A 91 1.70 9.03 5.55
CA PHE A 91 1.48 9.05 4.10
C PHE A 91 0.61 10.25 3.73
N ASN A 92 0.54 10.52 2.43
CA ASN A 92 -0.27 11.60 1.88
C ASN A 92 -1.09 11.17 0.66
N ALA A 93 -1.98 12.04 0.20
CA ALA A 93 -2.85 11.80 -0.93
C ALA A 93 -2.13 11.64 -2.28
N GLN A 94 -0.83 11.97 -2.35
CA GLN A 94 0.01 11.69 -3.52
C GLN A 94 0.50 10.23 -3.56
N GLY A 95 0.14 9.42 -2.55
CA GLY A 95 0.55 8.02 -2.43
C GLY A 95 1.96 7.84 -1.87
N GLN A 96 2.60 8.91 -1.42
CA GLN A 96 3.92 8.83 -0.80
C GLN A 96 3.78 8.23 0.61
N LYS A 97 4.69 7.32 0.95
CA LYS A 97 4.79 6.69 2.27
C LYS A 97 6.13 7.05 2.88
N PHE A 98 6.10 7.45 4.15
CA PHE A 98 7.28 7.85 4.89
C PHE A 98 7.50 6.90 6.07
N PHE A 99 8.75 6.51 6.27
CA PHE A 99 9.16 5.59 7.33
C PHE A 99 10.29 6.24 8.16
N PRO A 100 10.01 7.37 8.85
CA PRO A 100 11.05 8.06 9.59
C PRO A 100 11.47 7.24 10.83
N PRO A 101 12.60 7.60 11.46
CA PRO A 101 13.06 6.95 12.67
C PRO A 101 11.97 6.89 13.75
N PRO A 102 11.97 5.85 14.62
CA PRO A 102 10.96 5.72 15.66
C PRO A 102 10.99 6.91 16.63
N GLY A 103 9.82 7.44 16.97
CA GLY A 103 9.65 8.53 17.94
C GLY A 103 9.78 9.93 17.33
N THR A 104 9.84 10.05 16.00
CA THR A 104 9.89 11.33 15.28
C THR A 104 8.51 11.91 15.00
N ASN A 105 7.49 11.06 14.88
CA ASN A 105 6.10 11.48 14.79
C ASN A 105 5.59 11.90 16.18
N PRO A 106 4.97 13.08 16.32
CA PRO A 106 4.38 13.52 17.60
C PRO A 106 3.38 12.53 18.22
N ARG A 107 2.78 11.66 17.41
CA ARG A 107 1.85 10.61 17.83
C ARG A 107 2.46 9.21 17.70
N SER A 108 3.78 9.09 17.77
CA SER A 108 4.46 7.79 17.82
C SER A 108 4.15 7.06 19.11
N ASN A 109 3.77 5.77 19.02
CA ASN A 109 3.78 4.86 20.18
C ASN A 109 5.05 4.01 20.24
N SER A 110 6.08 4.34 19.45
CA SER A 110 7.25 3.47 19.35
C SER A 110 7.98 3.27 20.68
N GLY A 111 8.14 4.35 21.45
CA GLY A 111 8.70 4.28 22.80
C GLY A 111 7.86 3.50 23.81
N TRP A 112 6.63 3.11 23.47
CA TRP A 112 5.76 2.30 24.34
C TRP A 112 6.00 0.81 24.11
N ILE A 113 6.59 0.42 22.98
CA ILE A 113 6.59 -0.95 22.50
C ILE A 113 7.93 -1.63 22.79
N SER A 114 7.90 -2.80 23.43
CA SER A 114 9.07 -3.64 23.69
C SER A 114 8.91 -5.02 23.04
N PHE A 115 9.95 -5.47 22.34
CA PHE A 115 9.99 -6.72 21.59
C PHE A 115 11.45 -7.22 21.46
N HIS A 116 11.65 -8.48 21.07
CA HIS A 116 13.00 -8.97 20.74
C HIS A 116 13.29 -8.74 19.25
N PRO A 117 14.50 -8.27 18.88
CA PRO A 117 14.77 -7.81 17.53
C PRO A 117 15.16 -8.92 16.54
N LEU A 118 15.47 -10.13 17.02
CA LEU A 118 15.98 -11.22 16.19
C LEU A 118 15.34 -12.54 16.59
N TYR A 119 14.92 -13.30 15.58
CA TYR A 119 14.34 -14.62 15.75
C TYR A 119 14.89 -15.59 14.71
N ASP A 120 15.32 -16.76 15.17
CA ASP A 120 15.61 -17.90 14.30
C ASP A 120 14.30 -18.63 14.00
N LEU A 121 14.00 -18.79 12.71
CA LEU A 121 12.81 -19.48 12.22
C LEU A 121 13.24 -20.80 11.56
N PRO A 122 12.98 -21.96 12.18
CA PRO A 122 13.24 -23.25 11.56
C PRO A 122 12.48 -23.44 10.24
N PRO A 123 12.90 -24.38 9.37
CA PRO A 123 12.17 -24.75 8.16
C PRO A 123 10.68 -25.00 8.42
N GLN A 124 9.82 -24.43 7.59
CA GLN A 124 8.35 -24.57 7.66
C GLN A 124 7.69 -24.23 9.01
N ALA A 125 8.42 -23.62 9.95
CA ALA A 125 7.93 -23.36 11.29
C ALA A 125 7.07 -22.10 11.36
N THR A 126 6.08 -22.15 12.26
CA THR A 126 5.29 -21.00 12.68
C THR A 126 5.73 -20.60 14.10
N LEU A 127 6.03 -19.32 14.30
CA LEU A 127 6.48 -18.77 15.57
C LEU A 127 5.60 -17.59 16.00
N GLU A 128 5.22 -17.60 17.27
CA GLU A 128 4.55 -16.47 17.93
C GLU A 128 5.57 -15.51 18.53
N ILE A 129 5.52 -14.26 18.09
CA ILE A 129 6.40 -13.18 18.53
C ILE A 129 5.61 -12.26 19.44
N LYS A 130 5.93 -12.33 20.73
CA LYS A 130 5.28 -11.51 21.75
C LYS A 130 5.94 -10.14 21.85
N PHE A 131 5.12 -9.10 21.97
CA PHE A 131 5.55 -7.74 22.27
C PHE A 131 4.66 -7.15 23.36
N LYS A 132 5.17 -6.14 24.06
CA LYS A 132 4.44 -5.40 25.10
C LYS A 132 4.24 -3.96 24.69
N ILE A 133 3.11 -3.38 25.06
CA ILE A 133 2.79 -1.95 24.93
C ILE A 133 2.66 -1.38 26.34
N MET A 134 3.66 -0.63 26.79
CA MET A 134 3.68 0.06 28.09
C MET A 134 3.24 1.50 27.86
N VAL A 135 1.96 1.79 28.11
CA VAL A 135 1.40 3.11 27.85
C VAL A 135 1.86 4.08 28.94
N PRO A 136 2.40 5.26 28.59
CA PRO A 136 2.82 6.24 29.60
C PRO A 136 1.66 6.60 30.54
N ALA A 137 1.98 6.80 31.81
CA ALA A 137 1.04 7.28 32.82
C ALA A 137 0.84 8.81 32.72
N ASP A 138 0.54 9.29 31.51
CA ASP A 138 0.31 10.70 31.21
C ASP A 138 -1.19 10.93 30.93
N PRO A 139 -1.90 11.68 31.80
CA PRO A 139 -3.33 11.94 31.63
C PRO A 139 -3.65 12.88 30.46
N SER A 140 -2.64 13.53 29.85
CA SER A 140 -2.82 14.37 28.67
C SER A 140 -2.96 13.60 27.37
N LEU A 141 -2.61 12.29 27.38
CA LEU A 141 -2.72 11.43 26.22
C LEU A 141 -4.17 11.35 25.73
N LYS A 142 -4.36 11.53 24.42
CA LYS A 142 -5.68 11.42 23.78
C LYS A 142 -5.58 11.06 22.30
N GLY A 143 -6.65 10.47 21.78
CA GLY A 143 -6.75 10.09 20.37
C GLY A 143 -5.98 8.80 20.05
N THR A 144 -5.26 8.80 18.92
CA THR A 144 -4.52 7.63 18.41
C THR A 144 -3.03 7.91 18.36
N TYR A 145 -2.25 6.88 18.71
CA TYR A 145 -0.81 6.80 18.57
C TYR A 145 -0.44 5.54 17.80
N TRP A 146 0.59 5.57 16.95
CA TRP A 146 0.95 4.44 16.10
C TRP A 146 2.42 4.42 15.69
N SER A 147 2.89 3.24 15.30
CA SER A 147 4.19 3.01 14.67
C SER A 147 4.14 1.67 13.91
N LEU A 148 5.21 1.33 13.20
CA LEU A 148 5.35 0.07 12.48
C LEU A 148 6.39 -0.81 13.14
N LEU A 149 6.05 -2.07 13.39
CA LEU A 149 7.03 -3.14 13.53
C LEU A 149 7.36 -3.67 12.14
N MET A 150 8.57 -3.38 11.69
CA MET A 150 9.14 -3.86 10.44
C MET A 150 9.73 -5.24 10.63
N VAL A 151 9.27 -6.21 9.85
CA VAL A 151 9.83 -7.57 9.80
C VAL A 151 10.52 -7.76 8.46
N GLU A 152 11.81 -8.07 8.50
CA GLU A 152 12.60 -8.38 7.32
C GLU A 152 13.41 -9.66 7.50
N GLN A 153 13.66 -10.37 6.41
CA GLN A 153 14.66 -11.43 6.41
C GLN A 153 16.04 -10.79 6.52
N THR A 154 16.88 -11.30 7.43
CA THR A 154 18.29 -10.92 7.42
C THR A 154 18.93 -11.52 6.18
N PRO A 155 19.56 -10.75 5.29
CA PRO A 155 20.15 -11.32 4.10
C PRO A 155 21.23 -12.32 4.51
N THR A 156 21.02 -13.59 4.15
CA THR A 156 22.08 -14.58 4.19
C THR A 156 23.10 -14.12 3.15
N LEU A 157 24.27 -13.64 3.59
CA LEU A 157 25.38 -13.36 2.68
C LEU A 157 25.73 -14.67 1.98
N VAL A 158 25.16 -14.92 0.81
CA VAL A 158 25.64 -15.95 -0.09
C VAL A 158 27.00 -15.43 -0.57
N ARG A 159 28.06 -15.82 0.14
CA ARG A 159 29.42 -15.62 -0.35
C ARG A 159 29.45 -16.26 -1.72
N PRO A 160 29.80 -15.54 -2.81
CA PRO A 160 29.96 -16.18 -4.10
C PRO A 160 30.92 -17.35 -3.85
N ALA A 161 30.49 -18.56 -4.21
CA ALA A 161 31.41 -19.68 -4.26
C ALA A 161 32.61 -19.18 -5.08
N THR A 162 33.78 -19.19 -4.46
CA THR A 162 35.06 -18.82 -5.06
C THR A 162 35.07 -19.29 -6.51
N SER A 163 35.26 -18.33 -7.42
CA SER A 163 35.37 -18.55 -8.86
C SER A 163 36.47 -19.56 -9.13
N LEU A 164 36.10 -20.85 -9.22
CA LEU A 164 36.89 -21.84 -9.93
C LEU A 164 36.75 -21.49 -11.41
N ALA A 165 37.80 -20.87 -11.94
CA ALA A 165 38.14 -20.71 -13.36
C ALA A 165 36.97 -20.44 -14.34
N GLY A 166 36.80 -19.18 -14.72
CA GLY A 166 36.39 -18.83 -16.09
C GLY A 166 34.89 -18.75 -16.42
N LYS A 167 34.02 -18.35 -15.48
CA LYS A 167 32.62 -18.00 -15.80
C LYS A 167 32.34 -16.51 -15.57
N GLU A 168 31.67 -15.92 -16.57
CA GLU A 168 31.11 -14.57 -16.64
C GLU A 168 30.44 -14.12 -15.32
N PRO A 169 30.40 -12.81 -15.02
CA PRO A 169 29.80 -12.28 -13.80
C PRO A 169 28.31 -12.66 -13.73
N SER A 170 27.95 -13.52 -12.78
CA SER A 170 26.55 -13.83 -12.50
C SER A 170 25.93 -12.65 -11.75
N LEU A 171 25.02 -11.94 -12.41
CA LEU A 171 24.14 -10.97 -11.74
C LEU A 171 23.27 -11.74 -10.74
N SER A 172 23.48 -11.50 -9.44
CA SER A 172 22.60 -11.99 -8.38
C SER A 172 21.68 -10.86 -7.93
N LEU A 173 20.38 -11.07 -8.09
CA LEU A 173 19.35 -10.16 -7.58
C LEU A 173 18.91 -10.65 -6.20
N ASN A 174 19.31 -9.94 -5.15
CA ASN A 174 18.84 -10.20 -3.79
C ASN A 174 17.58 -9.36 -3.53
N GLN A 175 16.42 -10.00 -3.52
CA GLN A 175 15.16 -9.37 -3.17
C GLN A 175 14.89 -9.54 -1.67
N ILE A 176 14.79 -8.43 -0.93
CA ILE A 176 14.42 -8.45 0.50
C ILE A 176 12.99 -7.94 0.63
N VAL A 177 12.07 -8.81 1.05
CA VAL A 177 10.70 -8.43 1.39
C VAL A 177 10.66 -7.92 2.82
N ARG A 178 9.97 -6.80 3.04
CA ARG A 178 9.77 -6.16 4.34
C ARG A 178 8.28 -6.00 4.62
N TYR A 179 7.84 -6.46 5.79
CA TYR A 179 6.46 -6.27 6.25
C TYR A 179 6.41 -5.14 7.26
N GLY A 180 5.62 -4.09 7.00
CA GLY A 180 5.30 -3.06 7.97
C GLY A 180 4.00 -3.43 8.71
N ILE A 181 4.13 -3.91 9.95
CA ILE A 181 3.00 -4.29 10.80
C ILE A 181 2.60 -3.07 11.64
N GLN A 182 1.39 -2.56 11.42
CA GLN A 182 0.86 -1.39 12.12
C GLN A 182 0.43 -1.75 13.54
N ILE A 183 1.06 -1.12 14.54
CA ILE A 183 0.64 -1.21 15.94
C ILE A 183 -0.04 0.10 16.30
N ILE A 184 -1.36 0.06 16.44
CA ILE A 184 -2.21 1.24 16.63
C ILE A 184 -2.81 1.19 18.03
N THR A 185 -2.63 2.28 18.77
CA THR A 185 -3.11 2.41 20.15
C THR A 185 -4.05 3.59 20.27
N HIS A 186 -5.23 3.33 20.81
CA HIS A 186 -6.35 4.25 20.95
C HIS A 186 -6.57 4.56 22.43
N ILE A 187 -6.41 5.81 22.85
CA ILE A 187 -6.68 6.21 24.24
C ILE A 187 -8.18 6.30 24.45
N GLY A 188 -8.79 5.26 25.04
CA GLY A 188 -10.24 5.16 25.19
C GLY A 188 -11.01 5.57 23.93
N GLU A 189 -12.07 6.36 24.10
CA GLU A 189 -12.82 7.03 23.01
C GLU A 189 -12.45 8.51 22.81
N THR A 190 -11.30 8.92 23.35
CA THR A 190 -10.84 10.32 23.34
C THR A 190 -10.32 10.78 21.98
N GLY A 191 -10.09 12.09 21.88
CA GLY A 191 -9.53 12.75 20.70
C GLY A 191 -10.59 13.24 19.73
N GLU A 192 -10.38 14.43 19.17
CA GLU A 192 -11.29 14.98 18.16
C GLU A 192 -11.27 14.12 16.89
N ARG A 193 -12.46 13.79 16.36
CA ARG A 193 -12.62 13.14 15.06
C ARG A 193 -12.95 14.22 14.05
N LYS A 194 -12.02 14.51 13.14
CA LYS A 194 -12.17 15.65 12.25
C LYS A 194 -11.47 15.41 10.92
N ILE A 195 -12.21 15.65 9.84
CA ILE A 195 -11.74 15.52 8.48
C ILE A 195 -11.93 16.83 7.73
N ARG A 196 -11.04 17.09 6.76
CA ARG A 196 -11.14 18.20 5.82
C ARG A 196 -11.00 17.66 4.39
N ILE A 197 -11.90 18.10 3.51
CA ILE A 197 -11.72 17.92 2.06
C ILE A 197 -10.87 19.11 1.58
N VAL A 198 -9.64 18.84 1.17
CA VAL A 198 -8.65 19.86 0.81
C VAL A 198 -8.72 20.22 -0.67
N ASN A 199 -9.08 19.24 -1.51
CA ASN A 199 -9.17 19.43 -2.95
C ASN A 199 -10.25 18.50 -3.53
N SER A 200 -10.92 18.98 -4.58
CA SER A 200 -11.90 18.25 -5.37
C SER A 200 -11.64 18.51 -6.84
N ARG A 201 -11.44 17.45 -7.61
CA ARG A 201 -11.13 17.51 -9.05
C ARG A 201 -12.04 16.55 -9.80
N LEU A 202 -12.72 17.06 -10.83
CA LEU A 202 -13.51 16.23 -11.74
C LEU A 202 -12.68 15.95 -12.99
N VAL A 203 -12.54 14.66 -13.33
CA VAL A 203 -11.75 14.18 -14.46
C VAL A 203 -12.66 13.49 -15.46
N ASN A 204 -12.43 13.71 -16.76
CA ASN A 204 -13.09 13.02 -17.85
C ASN A 204 -12.07 12.21 -18.66
N GLN A 205 -12.32 10.91 -18.78
CA GLN A 205 -11.59 9.97 -19.63
C GLN A 205 -12.56 9.37 -20.63
N GLU A 206 -12.57 9.88 -21.86
CA GLU A 206 -13.38 9.34 -22.97
C GLU A 206 -14.88 9.24 -22.64
N GLY A 207 -15.44 10.26 -21.98
CA GLY A 207 -16.85 10.32 -21.59
C GLY A 207 -17.17 9.57 -20.29
N LYS A 208 -16.15 9.08 -19.57
CA LYS A 208 -16.28 8.54 -18.22
C LYS A 208 -15.74 9.55 -17.21
N TYR A 209 -16.59 9.92 -16.27
CA TYR A 209 -16.28 10.90 -15.24
C TYR A 209 -15.79 10.23 -13.96
N GLU A 210 -14.75 10.79 -13.37
CA GLU A 210 -14.24 10.42 -12.05
C GLU A 210 -14.13 11.68 -11.18
N LEU A 211 -14.70 11.63 -9.98
CA LEU A 211 -14.47 12.66 -8.96
C LEU A 211 -13.32 12.22 -8.05
N GLN A 212 -12.26 13.03 -8.02
CA GLN A 212 -11.09 12.85 -7.17
C GLN A 212 -11.17 13.80 -5.97
N LEU A 213 -11.07 13.27 -4.76
CA LEU A 213 -11.17 14.03 -3.51
C LEU A 213 -9.94 13.79 -2.65
N VAL A 214 -9.24 14.86 -2.29
CA VAL A 214 -8.17 14.82 -1.29
C VAL A 214 -8.78 15.04 0.08
N VAL A 215 -8.72 14.00 0.91
CA VAL A 215 -9.32 13.98 2.25
C VAL A 215 -8.19 13.89 3.27
N GLU A 216 -8.15 14.84 4.20
CA GLU A 216 -7.13 14.96 5.25
C GLU A 216 -7.77 14.71 6.62
N ASN A 217 -7.11 13.92 7.48
CA ASN A 217 -7.47 13.81 8.88
C ASN A 217 -6.74 14.88 9.69
N ILE A 218 -7.50 15.86 10.16
CA ILE A 218 -7.03 17.02 10.92
C ILE A 218 -7.37 16.91 12.41
N GLY A 219 -7.94 15.77 12.81
CA GLY A 219 -8.26 15.44 14.19
C GLY A 219 -7.11 14.69 14.87
N GLU A 220 -7.48 14.00 15.95
CA GLU A 220 -6.56 13.31 16.85
C GLU A 220 -6.76 11.79 16.83
N ARG A 221 -7.86 11.33 16.25
CA ARG A 221 -8.24 9.92 16.15
C ARG A 221 -7.92 9.38 14.75
N CYS A 222 -7.40 8.16 14.66
CA CYS A 222 -7.37 7.44 13.39
C CYS A 222 -8.80 7.13 12.94
N LEU A 223 -9.09 7.41 11.68
CA LEU A 223 -10.40 7.23 11.06
C LEU A 223 -10.25 6.25 9.89
N VAL A 224 -11.30 5.49 9.56
CA VAL A 224 -11.33 4.59 8.41
C VAL A 224 -12.59 4.81 7.56
N PRO A 225 -12.84 6.04 7.06
CA PRO A 225 -14.13 6.36 6.47
C PRO A 225 -14.31 5.76 5.08
N ASP A 226 -15.48 5.19 4.87
CA ASP A 226 -16.02 4.79 3.57
C ASP A 226 -16.67 5.99 2.89
N LEU A 227 -16.23 6.30 1.67
CA LEU A 227 -16.83 7.38 0.90
C LEU A 227 -18.00 6.85 0.08
N SER A 228 -19.16 7.44 0.26
CA SER A 228 -20.28 7.34 -0.67
C SER A 228 -20.67 8.71 -1.23
N LEU A 229 -21.16 8.71 -2.47
CA LEU A 229 -21.58 9.92 -3.16
C LEU A 229 -22.99 9.70 -3.71
N GLN A 230 -23.91 10.59 -3.38
CA GLN A 230 -25.22 10.69 -4.00
C GLN A 230 -25.22 11.84 -5.00
N LEU A 231 -25.64 11.56 -6.24
CA LEU A 231 -25.64 12.53 -7.33
C LEU A 231 -27.07 12.97 -7.62
N PHE A 232 -27.28 14.28 -7.74
CA PHE A 232 -28.58 14.90 -7.96
C PHE A 232 -28.54 15.77 -9.22
N ASN A 233 -29.62 15.72 -10.00
CA ASN A 233 -29.81 16.61 -11.14
C ASN A 233 -30.29 18.03 -10.70
N GLN A 234 -30.51 18.93 -11.67
CA GLN A 234 -30.95 20.29 -11.38
C GLN A 234 -32.36 20.38 -10.79
N LYS A 235 -33.20 19.36 -10.97
CA LYS A 235 -34.54 19.27 -10.38
C LYS A 235 -34.51 18.78 -8.93
N GLY A 236 -33.33 18.38 -8.42
CA GLY A 236 -33.17 17.82 -7.08
C GLY A 236 -33.48 16.31 -7.01
N GLU A 237 -33.65 15.65 -8.15
CA GLU A 237 -33.86 14.20 -8.18
C GLU A 237 -32.51 13.49 -8.05
N GLN A 238 -32.44 12.47 -7.18
CA GLN A 238 -31.27 11.60 -7.08
C GLN A 238 -31.19 10.71 -8.32
N ILE A 239 -30.08 10.81 -9.05
CA ILE A 239 -29.86 10.10 -10.31
C ILE A 239 -28.75 9.05 -10.22
N GLY A 240 -28.07 8.95 -9.08
CA GLY A 240 -27.03 7.95 -8.87
C GLY A 240 -26.51 7.90 -7.45
N GLN A 241 -25.91 6.76 -7.11
CA GLN A 241 -25.16 6.55 -5.87
C GLN A 241 -23.89 5.78 -6.20
N PHE A 242 -22.76 6.24 -5.67
CA PHE A 242 -21.43 5.73 -6.00
C PHE A 242 -20.61 5.52 -4.74
N ALA A 243 -19.68 4.58 -4.79
CA ALA A 243 -18.67 4.38 -3.76
C ALA A 243 -17.34 4.98 -4.19
N GLY A 244 -16.62 5.61 -3.27
CA GLY A 244 -15.30 6.21 -3.48
C GLY A 244 -14.14 5.47 -2.83
N GLY A 245 -14.43 4.30 -2.26
CA GLY A 245 -13.46 3.49 -1.54
C GLY A 245 -13.35 3.84 -0.06
N ARG A 246 -12.40 3.17 0.60
CA ARG A 246 -12.15 3.21 2.03
C ARG A 246 -10.68 3.44 2.28
N TRP A 247 -10.35 4.40 3.13
CA TRP A 247 -8.96 4.66 3.53
C TRP A 247 -8.84 4.76 5.04
N ARG A 248 -7.80 4.15 5.60
CA ARG A 248 -7.34 4.51 6.94
C ARG A 248 -6.64 5.85 6.85
N LEU A 249 -6.97 6.77 7.75
CA LEU A 249 -6.39 8.09 7.87
C LEU A 249 -5.92 8.27 9.31
N TYR A 250 -4.60 8.21 9.52
CA TYR A 250 -4.02 8.65 10.79
C TYR A 250 -4.09 10.17 10.92
N PRO A 251 -4.07 10.72 12.13
CA PRO A 251 -3.88 12.15 12.33
C PRO A 251 -2.76 12.72 11.46
N GLN A 252 -3.03 13.86 10.80
CA GLN A 252 -2.10 14.57 9.90
C GLN A 252 -1.71 13.82 8.62
N THR A 253 -2.46 12.78 8.25
CA THR A 253 -2.32 12.11 6.95
C THR A 253 -3.48 12.46 6.01
N SER A 254 -3.27 12.22 4.72
CA SER A 254 -4.30 12.42 3.70
C SER A 254 -4.34 11.25 2.72
N ALA A 255 -5.52 11.04 2.11
CA ALA A 255 -5.71 10.06 1.05
C ALA A 255 -6.48 10.67 -0.14
N LEU A 256 -6.25 10.07 -1.31
CA LEU A 256 -7.00 10.36 -2.53
C LEU A 256 -8.13 9.36 -2.67
N TYR A 257 -9.36 9.83 -2.53
CA TYR A 257 -10.56 9.07 -2.86
C TYR A 257 -10.89 9.28 -4.33
N GLN A 258 -11.32 8.22 -5.00
CA GLN A 258 -11.67 8.24 -6.42
C GLN A 258 -13.06 7.64 -6.59
N VAL A 259 -14.01 8.45 -7.03
CA VAL A 259 -15.40 8.06 -7.26
C VAL A 259 -15.63 7.97 -8.75
N ASN A 260 -15.79 6.76 -9.27
CA ASN A 260 -16.14 6.56 -10.67
C ASN A 260 -17.64 6.82 -10.86
N LEU A 261 -17.96 7.92 -11.55
CA LEU A 261 -19.33 8.31 -11.87
C LEU A 261 -19.81 7.64 -13.16
N GLY A 262 -18.92 7.08 -13.98
CA GLY A 262 -19.30 6.55 -15.29
C GLY A 262 -19.71 7.66 -16.27
N SER A 263 -20.64 7.36 -17.17
CA SER A 263 -21.04 8.28 -18.24
C SER A 263 -22.34 8.99 -17.92
N PHE A 264 -22.30 10.32 -17.91
CA PHE A 264 -23.44 11.19 -17.68
C PHE A 264 -23.50 12.28 -18.74
N PRO A 265 -24.70 12.77 -19.09
CA PRO A 265 -24.83 13.95 -19.96
C PRO A 265 -24.07 15.14 -19.38
N GLU A 266 -23.37 15.88 -20.25
CA GLU A 266 -22.66 17.09 -19.87
C GLU A 266 -23.64 18.14 -19.34
N ASN A 267 -23.70 18.27 -18.02
CA ASN A 267 -24.60 19.18 -17.34
C ASN A 267 -24.07 19.53 -15.94
N LYS A 268 -24.81 20.36 -15.22
CA LYS A 268 -24.59 20.68 -13.82
C LYS A 268 -25.35 19.71 -12.93
N TYR A 269 -24.65 19.20 -11.92
CA TYR A 269 -25.16 18.28 -10.91
C TYR A 269 -24.75 18.76 -9.51
N LYS A 270 -25.45 18.26 -8.50
CA LYS A 270 -25.04 18.40 -7.10
C LYS A 270 -24.63 17.02 -6.59
N ALA A 271 -23.50 16.94 -5.91
CA ALA A 271 -23.07 15.73 -5.23
C ALA A 271 -23.11 15.96 -3.71
N LEU A 272 -23.79 15.05 -3.01
CA LEU A 272 -23.66 14.91 -1.56
C LEU A 272 -22.66 13.80 -1.29
N ILE A 273 -21.52 14.16 -0.72
CA ILE A 273 -20.46 13.24 -0.31
C ILE A 273 -20.68 12.92 1.16
N LEU A 274 -20.68 11.64 1.49
CA LEU A 274 -20.72 11.11 2.84
C LEU A 274 -19.45 10.30 3.08
N LEU A 275 -18.75 10.61 4.17
CA LEU A 275 -17.59 9.88 4.67
C LEU A 275 -18.00 9.25 5.99
N ASP A 276 -18.36 7.97 5.93
CA ASP A 276 -18.88 7.21 7.08
C ASP A 276 -17.76 6.43 7.75
N ASN A 277 -17.47 6.75 9.02
CA ASN A 277 -16.44 6.08 9.79
C ASN A 277 -16.92 4.78 10.47
N HIS A 278 -18.19 4.38 10.27
CA HIS A 278 -18.86 3.23 10.91
C HIS A 278 -18.86 3.28 12.45
N ASP A 279 -18.78 4.48 12.98
CA ASP A 279 -19.12 4.82 14.36
C ASP A 279 -20.15 5.95 14.34
N ASP A 280 -20.38 6.61 15.47
CA ASP A 280 -21.36 7.71 15.55
C ASP A 280 -20.94 8.97 14.76
N HIS A 281 -19.88 8.91 13.93
CA HIS A 281 -19.33 10.03 13.19
C HIS A 281 -19.41 9.81 11.68
N VAL A 282 -20.25 10.62 11.04
CA VAL A 282 -20.36 10.74 9.59
C VAL A 282 -20.03 12.18 9.20
N PHE A 283 -19.18 12.35 8.20
CA PHE A 283 -18.84 13.66 7.66
C PHE A 283 -19.55 13.85 6.31
N ALA A 284 -20.17 15.01 6.11
CA ALA A 284 -20.87 15.33 4.88
C ALA A 284 -20.29 16.57 4.21
N ALA A 285 -20.24 16.56 2.88
CA ALA A 285 -19.89 17.73 2.08
C ALA A 285 -20.75 17.79 0.82
N GLN A 286 -21.12 18.99 0.40
CA GLN A 286 -21.82 19.19 -0.85
C GLN A 286 -20.88 19.84 -1.88
N VAL A 287 -20.83 19.28 -3.08
CA VAL A 287 -20.03 19.81 -4.19
C VAL A 287 -20.92 19.99 -5.42
N ASN A 288 -20.79 21.12 -6.09
CA ASN A 288 -21.41 21.33 -7.39
C ASN A 288 -20.49 20.78 -8.48
N LEU A 289 -20.99 19.85 -9.28
CA LEU A 289 -20.26 19.24 -10.38
C LEU A 289 -20.73 19.83 -11.70
N ASN A 290 -19.83 20.44 -12.46
CA ASN A 290 -20.11 20.84 -13.84
C ASN A 290 -19.31 19.93 -14.78
N LEU A 291 -19.99 18.96 -15.39
CA LEU A 291 -19.29 17.92 -16.16
C LEU A 291 -18.59 18.46 -17.41
N SER A 292 -19.05 19.58 -17.97
CA SER A 292 -18.36 20.24 -19.10
C SER A 292 -17.05 20.93 -18.71
N LEU A 293 -16.80 21.13 -17.41
CA LEU A 293 -15.54 21.67 -16.89
C LEU A 293 -14.59 20.58 -16.39
N ALA A 294 -14.88 19.30 -16.67
CA ALA A 294 -14.03 18.20 -16.28
C ALA A 294 -12.66 18.29 -16.97
N GLU A 295 -11.59 18.10 -16.20
CA GLU A 295 -10.24 18.09 -16.74
C GLU A 295 -9.98 16.77 -17.49
N PRO A 296 -9.16 16.77 -18.56
CA PRO A 296 -8.77 15.53 -19.22
C PRO A 296 -8.00 14.60 -18.26
N GLY A 297 -8.17 13.29 -18.46
CA GLY A 297 -7.44 12.24 -17.74
C GLY A 297 -5.94 12.49 -17.66
N GLY A 298 -5.43 12.68 -16.43
CA GLY A 298 -4.00 12.85 -16.18
C GLY A 298 -3.66 12.68 -14.70
N SER A 299 -2.49 12.08 -14.43
CA SER A 299 -1.97 11.90 -13.07
C SER A 299 -1.77 13.24 -12.35
N LEU A 300 -2.15 13.31 -11.08
CA LEU A 300 -1.87 14.44 -10.17
C LEU A 300 -0.36 14.75 -10.04
N ALA A 301 0.51 13.87 -10.50
CA ALA A 301 1.96 13.98 -10.38
C ALA A 301 2.64 15.07 -11.22
N ARG A 302 1.93 15.80 -12.11
CA ARG A 302 2.57 16.78 -13.02
C ARG A 302 2.36 18.26 -12.70
N LYS A 303 1.63 18.64 -11.65
CA LYS A 303 1.24 20.06 -11.47
C LYS A 303 2.12 20.89 -10.53
N ASN A 304 3.12 20.31 -9.86
CA ASN A 304 3.98 21.04 -8.91
C ASN A 304 5.48 21.04 -9.30
N GLU A 305 5.78 21.12 -10.59
CA GLU A 305 7.07 21.67 -11.05
C GLU A 305 6.80 23.06 -11.64
N LYS A 306 6.85 24.08 -10.78
CA LYS A 306 7.20 25.47 -11.10
C LYS A 306 7.40 26.26 -9.83
#